data_AF-A0A7J6UJS1-F1
#
_entry.id   AF-A0A7J6UJS1-F1
#
_cell.length_a   1.000
_cell.length_b   1.000
_cell.length_c   1.000
_cell.angle_alpha   90.00
_cell.angle_beta   90.00
_cell.angle_gamma   90.00
#
_symmetry.space_group_name_H-M   'P 1'
#
loop_
_entity.id
_entity.type
_entity.pdbx_description
1 polymer ?
#
loop_
_entity_poly.entity_id
_entity_poly.type
_entity_poly.pdbx_seq_one_letter_code
_entity_poly.pdbx_strand_id
1 'polypeptide(L)'
;MLSRLLTAAAPSSAVVQGGPTLARCLGAAAFRRCFSSAQTAAAAVTKTEGKSTIQGTSYNVVKFKQEDVGEVVKEVPQFQFYYIGGEHKDNKYRDVPLDIPILTDVPAPQLKKPEMKFSVLENGMRIVSVDKQGLTANLGLFVHAGSRFETPAEEGLSHMVECVAFRSTAHLSHLRTIKTIEVLGMNGGCQAGREHMMYNLELLREYTPVASTLVVGNVLFPRLLPWEVNACHKEIKKAHERLKADTDQYVSELLHQTAYHNNTLGNALLANEGRALEHFTGDNIREYMMKHFSAERSVFVGINVDHDELCKWLMRSFAEYVAIPNLPREEPKPIYTGGYKLEENADMPVCNIAIGFETEGWNSADLVPVTVLQTLLGGGGSFSTGGPGKGMHSRLYLNVLNQNPNVESCMAFNTQYSDSGLFGMYITGYGQEAPRLVDIALNELHKLNSFTPEE
;
A
#
# COMPACT_ATOMS: atom_id res chain seq x y z
N MET A 1 -24.68 4.85 -61.50
CA MET A 1 -24.97 4.37 -60.13
C MET A 1 -24.36 5.29 -59.06
N LEU A 2 -24.17 6.61 -59.26
CA LEU A 2 -25.11 7.76 -59.20
C LEU A 2 -26.17 7.77 -58.07
N SER A 3 -25.83 8.50 -56.99
CA SER A 3 -26.57 9.52 -56.22
C SER A 3 -28.04 9.32 -55.78
N ARG A 4 -28.36 9.90 -54.61
CA ARG A 4 -29.68 10.24 -53.99
C ARG A 4 -29.99 9.35 -52.76
N LEU A 5 -30.37 9.84 -51.57
CA LEU A 5 -31.03 11.09 -51.16
C LEU A 5 -30.64 11.52 -49.73
N LEU A 6 -30.40 12.82 -49.59
CA LEU A 6 -30.59 13.62 -48.38
C LEU A 6 -32.02 14.20 -48.37
N THR A 7 -32.43 14.73 -47.22
CA THR A 7 -33.49 15.73 -46.91
C THR A 7 -34.90 15.29 -46.45
N ALA A 8 -35.12 15.62 -45.16
CA ALA A 8 -36.17 16.49 -44.61
C ALA A 8 -37.50 15.89 -44.10
N ALA A 9 -37.69 15.97 -42.77
CA ALA A 9 -38.76 16.78 -42.14
C ALA A 9 -38.57 16.83 -40.60
N ALA A 10 -38.53 18.05 -40.06
CA ALA A 10 -38.74 18.40 -38.63
C ALA A 10 -40.16 19.02 -38.50
N PRO A 11 -40.62 19.59 -37.36
CA PRO A 11 -40.42 19.31 -35.92
C PRO A 11 -41.78 19.20 -35.17
N SER A 12 -41.76 18.88 -33.86
CA SER A 12 -42.79 19.38 -32.92
C SER A 12 -42.15 19.85 -31.63
N SER A 13 -42.32 21.14 -31.37
CA SER A 13 -41.89 21.92 -30.22
C SER A 13 -42.69 21.63 -28.96
N ALA A 14 -42.01 21.53 -27.82
CA ALA A 14 -42.48 22.09 -26.55
C ALA A 14 -41.27 22.66 -25.79
N VAL A 15 -41.31 23.97 -25.62
CA VAL A 15 -40.33 24.83 -24.97
C VAL A 15 -40.70 24.96 -23.50
N VAL A 16 -39.77 24.72 -22.56
CA VAL A 16 -39.60 25.50 -21.31
C VAL A 16 -38.11 25.48 -20.90
N GLN A 17 -37.46 26.64 -21.07
CA GLN A 17 -36.46 27.35 -20.22
C GLN A 17 -35.70 26.53 -19.14
N GLY A 18 -34.39 26.64 -18.88
CA GLY A 18 -33.28 27.52 -19.27
C GLY A 18 -32.15 27.39 -18.22
N GLY A 19 -30.88 27.35 -18.62
CA GLY A 19 -29.72 27.32 -17.70
C GLY A 19 -28.40 26.89 -18.38
N PRO A 20 -27.26 27.58 -18.18
CA PRO A 20 -26.15 27.57 -19.13
C PRO A 20 -25.22 26.37 -18.97
N THR A 21 -25.03 25.65 -20.07
CA THR A 21 -24.01 24.62 -20.28
C THR A 21 -22.71 25.30 -20.72
N LEU A 22 -21.79 25.57 -19.79
CA LEU A 22 -20.47 26.14 -20.12
C LEU A 22 -19.30 25.67 -19.23
N ALA A 23 -19.49 24.62 -18.41
CA ALA A 23 -18.46 24.13 -17.47
C ALA A 23 -17.70 22.86 -17.94
N ARG A 24 -17.85 22.41 -19.19
CA ARG A 24 -17.43 21.04 -19.59
C ARG A 24 -16.06 20.89 -20.26
N CYS A 25 -15.28 21.95 -20.48
CA CYS A 25 -13.99 21.84 -21.18
C CYS A 25 -12.82 22.66 -20.59
N LEU A 26 -13.03 23.43 -19.51
CA LEU A 26 -12.04 24.43 -19.07
C LEU A 26 -11.07 23.94 -17.97
N GLY A 27 -11.48 23.00 -17.11
CA GLY A 27 -10.64 22.52 -16.00
C GLY A 27 -9.41 21.71 -16.44
N ALA A 28 -9.58 20.72 -17.33
CA ALA A 28 -8.48 19.89 -17.83
C ALA A 28 -7.48 20.67 -18.70
N ALA A 29 -7.96 21.68 -19.44
CA ALA A 29 -7.12 22.56 -20.26
C ALA A 29 -6.31 23.56 -19.42
N ALA A 30 -6.86 24.03 -18.30
CA ALA A 30 -6.13 24.87 -17.34
C ALA A 30 -5.02 24.05 -16.65
N PHE A 31 -5.32 22.84 -16.18
CA PHE A 31 -4.33 21.96 -15.53
C PHE A 31 -3.17 21.58 -16.48
N ARG A 32 -3.47 21.23 -17.75
CA ARG A 32 -2.45 21.03 -18.79
C ARG A 32 -1.67 22.30 -19.12
N ARG A 33 -2.28 23.48 -19.06
CA ARG A 33 -1.58 24.75 -19.30
C ARG A 33 -0.58 25.08 -18.20
N CYS A 34 -0.90 24.81 -16.95
CA CYS A 34 0.00 25.02 -15.81
C CYS A 34 1.22 24.11 -15.88
N PHE A 35 1.00 22.84 -16.24
CA PHE A 35 2.10 21.92 -16.56
C PHE A 35 2.87 22.34 -17.81
N SER A 36 2.21 22.86 -18.86
CA SER A 36 2.93 23.34 -20.06
C SER A 36 3.74 24.62 -19.82
N SER A 37 3.25 25.53 -18.96
CA SER A 37 3.98 26.76 -18.60
C SER A 37 5.15 26.45 -17.68
N ALA A 38 4.99 25.46 -16.78
CA ALA A 38 6.08 24.89 -16.00
C ALA A 38 7.09 24.16 -16.91
N GLN A 39 6.64 23.44 -17.94
CA GLN A 39 7.52 22.83 -18.96
C GLN A 39 8.30 23.87 -19.76
N THR A 40 7.76 25.04 -20.09
CA THR A 40 8.52 26.11 -20.75
C THR A 40 9.53 26.81 -19.84
N ALA A 41 9.27 26.90 -18.53
CA ALA A 41 10.26 27.37 -17.56
C ALA A 41 11.33 26.29 -17.25
N ALA A 42 10.94 25.02 -17.26
CA ALA A 42 11.83 23.86 -17.12
C ALA A 42 12.63 23.56 -18.40
N ALA A 43 12.20 24.03 -19.59
CA ALA A 43 12.92 23.84 -20.85
C ALA A 43 14.26 24.62 -20.90
N ALA A 44 14.49 25.55 -19.98
CA ALA A 44 15.79 26.19 -19.78
C ALA A 44 16.74 25.38 -18.87
N VAL A 45 16.24 24.34 -18.21
CA VAL A 45 17.04 23.36 -17.47
C VAL A 45 17.27 22.19 -18.42
N THR A 46 18.49 22.14 -18.95
CA THR A 46 19.03 21.08 -19.82
C THR A 46 18.41 19.71 -19.60
N LYS A 47 18.01 19.06 -20.71
CA LYS A 47 17.72 17.63 -20.84
C LYS A 47 18.89 16.79 -20.29
N THR A 48 18.94 16.61 -18.98
CA THR A 48 19.60 15.46 -18.36
C THR A 48 18.58 14.35 -18.39
N GLU A 49 18.82 13.34 -19.23
CA GLU A 49 18.20 12.03 -19.07
C GLU A 49 18.21 11.67 -17.58
N GLY A 50 17.03 11.57 -16.98
CA GLY A 50 16.87 11.26 -15.56
C GLY A 50 17.34 9.84 -15.27
N LYS A 51 18.66 9.65 -15.23
CA LYS A 51 19.26 8.52 -14.52
C LYS A 51 18.95 8.76 -13.04
N SER A 52 18.27 7.81 -12.42
CA SER A 52 18.06 7.81 -10.97
C SER A 52 19.39 8.11 -10.26
N THR A 53 19.38 9.10 -9.38
CA THR A 53 20.56 9.54 -8.62
C THR A 53 20.97 8.53 -7.53
N ILE A 54 20.24 7.42 -7.41
CA ILE A 54 20.58 6.31 -6.53
C ILE A 54 21.72 5.56 -7.24
N GLN A 55 22.94 5.70 -6.72
CA GLN A 55 24.09 4.89 -7.14
C GLN A 55 23.65 3.42 -7.21
N GLY A 56 23.86 2.77 -8.37
CA GLY A 56 23.50 1.37 -8.54
C GLY A 56 24.08 0.54 -7.40
N THR A 57 23.20 -0.05 -6.60
CA THR A 57 23.57 -0.80 -5.41
C THR A 57 24.29 -2.08 -5.83
N SER A 58 25.52 -2.28 -5.33
CA SER A 58 26.24 -3.54 -5.52
C SER A 58 25.60 -4.61 -4.65
N TYR A 59 25.07 -5.66 -5.26
CA TYR A 59 24.49 -6.80 -4.55
C TYR A 59 25.55 -7.90 -4.34
N ASN A 60 25.70 -8.36 -3.10
CA ASN A 60 26.49 -9.56 -2.83
C ASN A 60 25.68 -10.83 -3.16
N VAL A 61 26.28 -11.77 -3.89
CA VAL A 61 25.59 -13.01 -4.26
C VAL A 61 25.76 -14.06 -3.15
N VAL A 62 24.65 -14.53 -2.60
CA VAL A 62 24.61 -15.58 -1.57
C VAL A 62 24.19 -16.89 -2.23
N LYS A 63 25.15 -17.82 -2.33
CA LYS A 63 24.93 -19.15 -2.91
C LYS A 63 24.28 -20.10 -1.92
N PHE A 64 23.45 -21.01 -2.41
CA PHE A 64 22.84 -22.03 -1.58
C PHE A 64 23.89 -23.06 -1.17
N LYS A 65 23.96 -23.31 0.14
CA LYS A 65 24.86 -24.31 0.72
C LYS A 65 24.01 -25.41 1.33
N GLN A 66 24.37 -26.65 1.01
CA GLN A 66 23.82 -27.80 1.69
C GLN A 66 24.51 -27.93 3.06
N GLU A 67 23.72 -27.86 4.12
CA GLU A 67 24.18 -27.97 5.52
C GLU A 67 23.54 -29.19 6.18
N ASP A 68 24.17 -29.75 7.21
CA ASP A 68 23.58 -30.83 7.99
C ASP A 68 22.44 -30.28 8.89
N VAL A 69 21.25 -30.85 8.74
CA VAL A 69 20.04 -30.44 9.48
C VAL A 69 20.27 -30.54 10.99
N GLY A 70 21.04 -31.54 11.45
CA GLY A 70 21.36 -31.72 12.86
C GLY A 70 22.16 -30.56 13.47
N GLU A 71 22.98 -29.87 12.68
CA GLU A 71 23.71 -28.68 13.10
C GLU A 71 22.83 -27.43 13.04
N VAL A 72 22.00 -27.30 12.00
CA VAL A 72 21.06 -26.18 11.87
C VAL A 72 20.09 -26.12 13.05
N VAL A 73 19.54 -27.27 13.48
CA VAL A 73 18.58 -27.34 14.59
C VAL A 73 19.19 -26.90 15.92
N LYS A 74 20.52 -27.06 16.11
CA LYS A 74 21.20 -26.59 17.33
C LYS A 74 21.33 -25.07 17.40
N GLU A 75 21.34 -24.40 16.25
CA GLU A 75 21.41 -22.93 16.18
C GLU A 75 20.03 -22.25 16.31
N VAL A 76 18.94 -22.97 16.05
CA VAL A 76 17.58 -22.42 16.19
C VAL A 76 17.32 -22.15 17.69
N PRO A 77 16.87 -20.94 18.05
CA PRO A 77 16.50 -20.63 19.44
C PRO A 77 15.49 -21.65 19.96
N GLN A 78 15.82 -22.33 21.06
CA GLN A 78 14.88 -23.25 21.70
C GLN A 78 13.74 -22.45 22.32
N PHE A 79 12.52 -22.66 21.85
CA PHE A 79 11.32 -22.13 22.49
C PHE A 79 10.33 -23.26 22.76
N GLN A 80 9.74 -23.24 23.96
CA GLN A 80 8.79 -24.26 24.40
C GLN A 80 7.36 -23.80 24.09
N PHE A 81 6.68 -24.51 23.20
CA PHE A 81 5.30 -24.21 22.78
C PHE A 81 4.28 -24.30 23.93
N TYR A 82 4.51 -25.23 24.87
CA TYR A 82 3.62 -25.51 25.98
C TYR A 82 4.44 -25.50 27.27
N TYR A 83 4.74 -24.30 27.77
CA TYR A 83 5.23 -24.17 29.13
C TYR A 83 4.04 -24.29 30.10
N ILE A 84 3.74 -25.52 30.52
CA ILE A 84 2.85 -25.78 31.66
C ILE A 84 3.77 -26.23 32.80
N GLY A 85 4.34 -25.29 33.54
CA GLY A 85 5.06 -25.62 34.76
C GLY A 85 6.31 -24.78 35.03
N GLY A 86 6.20 -23.93 36.05
CA GLY A 86 7.35 -23.39 36.78
C GLY A 86 7.09 -22.03 37.40
N GLU A 87 5.89 -21.79 37.93
CA GLU A 87 5.65 -20.75 38.95
C GLU A 87 6.47 -21.02 40.24
N HIS A 88 7.10 -22.20 40.34
CA HIS A 88 7.97 -22.61 41.44
C HIS A 88 9.47 -22.39 41.20
N LYS A 89 9.87 -21.59 40.21
CA LYS A 89 11.24 -21.06 40.22
C LYS A 89 11.27 -19.89 41.20
N ASP A 90 12.08 -20.01 42.25
CA ASP A 90 12.33 -18.92 43.19
C ASP A 90 12.82 -17.69 42.40
N ASN A 91 11.94 -16.68 42.27
CA ASN A 91 12.31 -15.42 41.68
C ASN A 91 13.31 -14.73 42.62
N LYS A 92 14.58 -14.67 42.21
CA LYS A 92 15.68 -14.04 42.95
C LYS A 92 15.42 -12.57 43.31
N TYR A 93 14.47 -11.94 42.62
CA TYR A 93 14.10 -10.54 42.79
C TYR A 93 12.72 -10.37 43.45
N ARG A 94 12.11 -11.44 43.98
CA ARG A 94 10.78 -11.39 44.62
C ARG A 94 10.70 -10.33 45.72
N ASP A 95 11.76 -10.21 46.51
CA ASP A 95 11.83 -9.32 47.66
C ASP A 95 12.56 -8.00 47.34
N VAL A 96 12.93 -7.77 46.07
CA VAL A 96 13.56 -6.53 45.61
C VAL A 96 12.46 -5.56 45.15
N PRO A 97 12.29 -4.41 45.81
CA PRO A 97 11.31 -3.42 45.39
C PRO A 97 11.72 -2.75 44.06
N LEU A 98 10.73 -2.26 43.29
CA LEU A 98 10.92 -1.75 41.91
C LEU A 98 11.77 -0.47 41.82
N ASP A 99 12.05 0.18 42.95
CA ASP A 99 12.93 1.34 43.07
C ASP A 99 14.43 0.98 43.10
N ILE A 100 14.78 -0.29 43.30
CA ILE A 100 16.17 -0.76 43.34
C ILE A 100 16.55 -1.39 41.98
N PRO A 101 17.65 -0.94 41.33
CA PRO A 101 18.08 -1.52 40.07
C PRO A 101 18.57 -2.95 40.24
N ILE A 102 18.00 -3.87 39.46
CA ILE A 102 18.36 -5.30 39.47
C ILE A 102 19.58 -5.64 38.60
N LEU A 103 19.98 -4.73 37.71
CA LEU A 103 21.15 -4.85 36.83
C LEU A 103 22.13 -3.71 37.16
N THR A 104 23.15 -4.02 37.94
CA THR A 104 24.18 -3.04 38.36
C THR A 104 25.30 -2.89 37.34
N ASP A 105 25.60 -3.95 36.58
CA ASP A 105 26.74 -4.02 35.66
C ASP A 105 26.27 -4.17 34.20
N VAL A 106 25.63 -3.12 33.66
CA VAL A 106 25.27 -3.09 32.24
C VAL A 106 26.46 -2.57 31.43
N PRO A 107 27.02 -3.34 30.49
CA PRO A 107 28.11 -2.86 29.66
C PRO A 107 27.64 -1.67 28.82
N ALA A 108 28.50 -0.67 28.65
CA ALA A 108 28.20 0.49 27.81
C ALA A 108 27.93 0.05 26.36
N PRO A 109 26.85 0.52 25.73
CA PRO A 109 26.52 0.11 24.37
C PRO A 109 27.56 0.65 23.37
N GLN A 110 28.08 -0.24 22.51
CA GLN A 110 28.95 0.16 21.40
C GLN A 110 28.09 0.52 20.19
N LEU A 111 27.80 1.81 20.04
CA LEU A 111 26.99 2.32 18.93
C LEU A 111 27.75 2.20 17.60
N LYS A 112 27.18 1.43 16.67
CA LYS A 112 27.62 1.37 15.27
C LYS A 112 26.68 2.23 14.42
N LYS A 113 27.24 3.02 13.51
CA LYS A 113 26.44 3.74 12.53
C LYS A 113 25.69 2.71 11.66
N PRO A 114 24.36 2.84 11.48
CA PRO A 114 23.62 1.91 10.66
C PRO A 114 24.08 2.01 9.20
N GLU A 115 24.40 0.85 8.62
CA GLU A 115 24.80 0.70 7.22
C GLU A 115 23.77 -0.17 6.52
N MET A 116 23.34 0.24 5.32
CA MET A 116 22.44 -0.55 4.49
C MET A 116 23.25 -1.55 3.67
N LYS A 117 22.94 -2.84 3.80
CA LYS A 117 23.58 -3.91 3.04
C LYS A 117 22.59 -4.58 2.08
N PHE A 118 23.09 -4.94 0.89
CA PHE A 118 22.30 -5.50 -0.19
C PHE A 118 22.90 -6.84 -0.65
N SER A 119 22.07 -7.88 -0.70
CA SER A 119 22.44 -9.19 -1.21
C SER A 119 21.37 -9.75 -2.15
N VAL A 120 21.75 -10.69 -3.01
CA VAL A 120 20.85 -11.47 -3.86
C VAL A 120 21.13 -12.93 -3.62
N LEU A 121 20.08 -13.70 -3.30
CA LEU A 121 20.15 -15.15 -3.21
C LEU A 121 20.31 -15.77 -4.60
N GLU A 122 20.80 -17.00 -4.66
CA GLU A 122 20.95 -17.77 -5.91
C GLU A 122 19.63 -17.93 -6.70
N ASN A 123 18.49 -17.96 -6.00
CA ASN A 123 17.16 -18.00 -6.61
C ASN A 123 16.66 -16.62 -7.12
N GLY A 124 17.49 -15.57 -7.02
CA GLY A 124 17.17 -14.21 -7.45
C GLY A 124 16.46 -13.34 -6.41
N MET A 125 16.14 -13.86 -5.21
CA MET A 125 15.50 -13.04 -4.17
C MET A 125 16.45 -11.97 -3.65
N ARG A 126 15.98 -10.72 -3.65
CA ARG A 126 16.75 -9.58 -3.13
C ARG A 126 16.58 -9.48 -1.61
N ILE A 127 17.69 -9.28 -0.91
CA ILE A 127 17.73 -9.10 0.54
C ILE A 127 18.31 -7.73 0.84
N VAL A 128 17.61 -6.97 1.67
CA VAL A 128 18.05 -5.67 2.19
C VAL A 128 18.04 -5.75 3.70
N SER A 129 19.12 -5.34 4.36
CA SER A 129 19.05 -5.18 5.81
C SER A 129 19.80 -3.96 6.32
N VAL A 130 19.36 -3.50 7.49
CA VAL A 130 19.96 -2.38 8.23
C VAL A 130 20.02 -2.74 9.69
N ASP A 131 21.20 -2.92 10.26
CA ASP A 131 21.35 -3.16 11.69
C ASP A 131 21.43 -1.81 12.45
N LYS A 132 20.49 -1.58 13.36
CA LYS A 132 20.41 -0.37 14.22
C LYS A 132 20.75 -0.69 15.69
N GLN A 133 21.10 -1.92 16.02
CA GLN A 133 21.39 -2.41 17.38
C GLN A 133 20.26 -2.23 18.43
N GLY A 134 19.01 -2.13 18.00
CA GLY A 134 17.84 -2.20 18.89
C GLY A 134 17.57 -3.62 19.39
N LEU A 135 16.61 -3.76 20.31
CA LEU A 135 16.16 -5.07 20.83
C LEU A 135 15.09 -5.73 19.95
N THR A 136 14.30 -4.94 19.22
CA THR A 136 13.21 -5.40 18.36
C THR A 136 13.62 -5.39 16.90
N ALA A 137 13.32 -6.44 16.17
CA ALA A 137 13.52 -6.55 14.74
C ALA A 137 12.19 -6.44 13.99
N ASN A 138 12.24 -5.92 12.76
CA ASN A 138 11.11 -5.93 11.85
C ASN A 138 11.55 -6.58 10.54
N LEU A 139 10.85 -7.65 10.15
CA LEU A 139 11.05 -8.38 8.92
C LEU A 139 9.88 -8.12 7.99
N GLY A 140 10.16 -7.72 6.74
CA GLY A 140 9.16 -7.47 5.73
C GLY A 140 9.47 -8.22 4.44
N LEU A 141 8.49 -8.94 3.90
CA LEU A 141 8.53 -9.46 2.53
C LEU A 141 7.64 -8.58 1.66
N PHE A 142 8.23 -7.99 0.63
CA PHE A 142 7.55 -7.16 -0.36
C PHE A 142 7.52 -7.92 -1.68
N VAL A 143 6.34 -8.23 -2.17
CA VAL A 143 6.14 -8.93 -3.45
C VAL A 143 5.56 -7.94 -4.45
N HIS A 144 6.14 -7.88 -5.66
CA HIS A 144 5.63 -7.05 -6.75
C HIS A 144 4.39 -7.70 -7.41
N ALA A 145 3.31 -7.73 -6.65
CA ALA A 145 2.00 -8.29 -6.96
C ALA A 145 0.91 -7.36 -6.40
N GLY A 146 -0.33 -7.50 -6.85
CA GLY A 146 -1.44 -6.64 -6.43
C GLY A 146 -2.56 -6.59 -7.47
N SER A 147 -3.59 -5.80 -7.18
CA SER A 147 -4.80 -5.71 -8.03
C SER A 147 -4.53 -5.12 -9.42
N ARG A 148 -3.46 -4.33 -9.59
CA ARG A 148 -3.02 -3.81 -10.90
C ARG A 148 -2.75 -4.92 -11.90
N PHE A 149 -2.26 -6.05 -11.41
CA PHE A 149 -1.79 -7.15 -12.24
C PHE A 149 -2.81 -8.27 -12.41
N GLU A 150 -4.00 -8.10 -11.85
CA GLU A 150 -5.10 -9.04 -12.04
C GLU A 150 -5.65 -8.93 -13.45
N THR A 151 -5.94 -10.09 -14.03
CA THR A 151 -6.82 -10.16 -15.20
C THR A 151 -8.29 -10.02 -14.77
N PRO A 152 -9.23 -9.71 -15.68
CA PRO A 152 -10.66 -9.64 -15.34
C PRO A 152 -11.24 -10.95 -14.76
N ALA A 153 -10.59 -12.09 -15.00
CA ALA A 153 -10.97 -13.38 -14.42
C ALA A 153 -10.42 -13.58 -12.99
N GLU A 154 -9.40 -12.81 -12.62
CA GLU A 154 -8.66 -12.87 -11.36
C GLU A 154 -9.01 -11.70 -10.42
N GLU A 155 -10.04 -10.91 -10.75
CA GLU A 155 -10.43 -9.72 -10.00
C GLU A 155 -10.68 -10.04 -8.51
N GLY A 156 -9.90 -9.39 -7.63
CA GLY A 156 -9.97 -9.57 -6.18
C GLY A 156 -9.20 -10.76 -5.62
N LEU A 157 -8.46 -11.52 -6.45
CA LEU A 157 -7.60 -12.61 -5.96
C LEU A 157 -6.45 -12.08 -5.09
N SER A 158 -5.93 -10.88 -5.32
CA SER A 158 -4.88 -10.29 -4.49
C SER A 158 -5.34 -10.09 -3.04
N HIS A 159 -6.59 -9.64 -2.85
CA HIS A 159 -7.20 -9.50 -1.53
C HIS A 159 -7.44 -10.88 -0.88
N MET A 160 -7.79 -11.90 -1.67
CA MET A 160 -7.90 -13.27 -1.17
C MET A 160 -6.55 -13.84 -0.75
N VAL A 161 -5.48 -13.57 -1.52
CA VAL A 161 -4.10 -13.96 -1.20
C VAL A 161 -3.62 -13.32 0.11
N GLU A 162 -4.04 -12.08 0.38
CA GLU A 162 -3.83 -11.44 1.68
C GLU A 162 -4.55 -12.18 2.81
N CYS A 163 -5.81 -12.57 2.62
CA CYS A 163 -6.59 -13.27 3.66
C CYS A 163 -6.05 -14.67 4.02
N VAL A 164 -5.41 -15.35 3.05
CA VAL A 164 -4.79 -16.66 3.26
C VAL A 164 -3.34 -16.58 3.74
N ALA A 165 -2.80 -15.37 3.92
CA ALA A 165 -1.50 -15.18 4.54
C ALA A 165 -1.45 -15.79 5.95
N PHE A 166 -0.29 -16.31 6.35
CA PHE A 166 -0.07 -16.91 7.68
C PHE A 166 -1.00 -18.11 8.03
N ARG A 167 -1.63 -18.73 7.02
CA ARG A 167 -2.42 -19.97 7.19
C ARG A 167 -1.52 -21.21 7.16
N SER A 168 -2.14 -22.39 7.08
CA SER A 168 -1.42 -23.66 7.15
C SER A 168 -0.43 -23.86 6.00
N THR A 169 0.73 -24.42 6.32
CA THR A 169 1.74 -24.89 5.38
C THR A 169 1.78 -26.41 5.35
N ALA A 170 2.73 -27.00 4.61
CA ALA A 170 2.97 -28.45 4.67
C ALA A 170 3.47 -28.92 6.05
N HIS A 171 4.16 -28.05 6.81
CA HIS A 171 4.83 -28.42 8.06
C HIS A 171 4.14 -27.86 9.30
N LEU A 172 3.45 -26.73 9.18
CA LEU A 172 2.80 -26.02 10.27
C LEU A 172 1.29 -25.92 10.01
N SER A 173 0.49 -26.34 10.98
CA SER A 173 -0.92 -26.01 10.99
C SER A 173 -1.11 -24.51 11.28
N HIS A 174 -2.23 -23.95 10.84
CA HIS A 174 -2.58 -22.56 11.11
C HIS A 174 -2.60 -22.27 12.62
N LEU A 175 -3.16 -23.16 13.43
CA LEU A 175 -3.14 -23.04 14.91
C LEU A 175 -1.70 -22.98 15.45
N ARG A 176 -0.79 -23.82 14.94
CA ARG A 176 0.61 -23.82 15.36
C ARG A 176 1.34 -22.54 14.93
N THR A 177 1.04 -22.04 13.74
CA THR A 177 1.61 -20.78 13.23
C THR A 177 1.22 -19.62 14.16
N ILE A 178 -0.08 -19.45 14.43
CA ILE A 178 -0.57 -18.38 15.33
C ILE A 178 0.00 -18.53 16.74
N LYS A 179 0.01 -19.76 17.30
CA LYS A 179 0.61 -19.99 18.62
C LYS A 179 2.10 -19.68 18.68
N THR A 180 2.83 -19.93 17.60
CA THR A 180 4.26 -19.55 17.50
C THR A 180 4.42 -18.04 17.58
N ILE A 181 3.63 -17.31 16.79
CA ILE A 181 3.63 -15.85 16.76
C ILE A 181 3.29 -15.29 18.15
N GLU A 182 2.21 -15.77 18.78
CA GLU A 182 1.78 -15.31 20.11
C GLU A 182 2.79 -15.61 21.22
N VAL A 183 3.31 -16.84 21.28
CA VAL A 183 4.24 -17.27 22.36
C VAL A 183 5.56 -16.50 22.28
N LEU A 184 6.03 -16.18 21.08
CA LEU A 184 7.25 -15.41 20.86
C LEU A 184 7.02 -13.88 20.94
N GLY A 185 5.78 -13.44 21.21
CA GLY A 185 5.43 -12.02 21.27
C GLY A 185 5.60 -11.30 19.94
N MET A 186 5.45 -12.02 18.83
CA MET A 186 5.54 -11.45 17.49
C MET A 186 4.20 -10.81 17.10
N ASN A 187 4.25 -9.77 16.28
CA ASN A 187 3.07 -9.19 15.64
C ASN A 187 3.23 -9.25 14.12
N GLY A 188 2.21 -9.72 13.41
CA GLY A 188 2.28 -9.96 11.99
C GLY A 188 1.07 -9.43 11.24
N GLY A 189 1.33 -8.91 10.04
CA GLY A 189 0.31 -8.39 9.16
C GLY A 189 0.60 -8.71 7.70
N CYS A 190 -0.46 -8.62 6.90
CA CYS A 190 -0.39 -8.59 5.46
C CYS A 190 -1.20 -7.39 4.98
N GLN A 191 -0.78 -6.79 3.88
CA GLN A 191 -1.53 -5.75 3.19
C GLN A 191 -1.39 -5.95 1.68
N ALA A 192 -2.50 -6.14 0.97
CA ALA A 192 -2.52 -6.07 -0.48
C ALA A 192 -2.64 -4.61 -0.93
N GLY A 193 -1.70 -4.16 -1.75
CA GLY A 193 -1.80 -2.91 -2.50
C GLY A 193 -2.14 -3.16 -3.97
N ARG A 194 -2.17 -2.08 -4.76
CA ARG A 194 -2.35 -2.15 -6.22
C ARG A 194 -1.12 -2.72 -6.93
N GLU A 195 0.10 -2.34 -6.52
CA GLU A 195 1.36 -2.74 -7.18
C GLU A 195 2.27 -3.63 -6.34
N HIS A 196 2.06 -3.65 -5.02
CA HIS A 196 2.87 -4.43 -4.10
C HIS A 196 2.00 -5.03 -3.01
N MET A 197 2.38 -6.23 -2.57
CA MET A 197 1.84 -6.86 -1.37
C MET A 197 2.95 -6.88 -0.32
N MET A 198 2.61 -6.48 0.90
CA MET A 198 3.54 -6.41 2.02
C MET A 198 3.13 -7.42 3.09
N TYR A 199 4.09 -8.21 3.54
CA TYR A 199 3.96 -9.12 4.68
C TYR A 199 4.98 -8.72 5.72
N ASN A 200 4.53 -8.26 6.88
CA ASN A 200 5.42 -7.78 7.95
C ASN A 200 5.32 -8.66 9.20
N LEU A 201 6.45 -8.82 9.88
CA LEU A 201 6.56 -9.41 11.21
C LEU A 201 7.46 -8.53 12.09
N GLU A 202 6.91 -8.07 13.21
CA GLU A 202 7.62 -7.40 14.29
C GLU A 202 7.90 -8.42 15.39
N LEU A 203 9.14 -8.45 15.90
CA LEU A 203 9.59 -9.47 16.84
C LEU A 203 10.77 -8.98 17.69
N LEU A 204 11.17 -9.77 18.67
CA LEU A 204 12.48 -9.62 19.32
C LEU A 204 13.59 -10.15 18.42
N ARG A 205 14.73 -9.46 18.38
CA ARG A 205 15.85 -9.74 17.47
C ARG A 205 16.32 -11.20 17.50
N GLU A 206 16.30 -11.83 18.68
CA GLU A 206 16.69 -13.23 18.89
C GLU A 206 15.86 -14.25 18.10
N TYR A 207 14.61 -13.93 17.75
CA TYR A 207 13.71 -14.86 17.04
C TYR A 207 13.69 -14.66 15.52
N THR A 208 14.62 -13.85 14.97
CA THR A 208 14.84 -13.70 13.52
C THR A 208 14.93 -15.04 12.77
N PRO A 209 15.62 -16.08 13.29
CA PRO A 209 15.70 -17.39 12.63
C PRO A 209 14.32 -18.03 12.39
N VAL A 210 13.45 -17.94 13.40
CA VAL A 210 12.11 -18.55 13.37
C VAL A 210 11.18 -17.75 12.48
N ALA A 211 11.19 -16.42 12.60
CA ALA A 211 10.31 -15.54 11.85
C ALA A 211 10.62 -15.53 10.35
N SER A 212 11.90 -15.51 9.96
CA SER A 212 12.29 -15.56 8.53
C SER A 212 11.77 -16.84 7.85
N THR A 213 11.91 -17.98 8.51
CA THR A 213 11.39 -19.27 8.01
C THR A 213 9.87 -19.29 7.96
N LEU A 214 9.21 -18.69 8.95
CA LEU A 214 7.74 -18.58 9.00
C LEU A 214 7.21 -17.74 7.83
N VAL A 215 7.81 -16.58 7.52
CA VAL A 215 7.40 -15.76 6.36
C VAL A 215 7.57 -16.55 5.07
N VAL A 216 8.73 -17.17 4.84
CA VAL A 216 8.98 -17.93 3.60
C VAL A 216 7.97 -19.08 3.47
N GLY A 217 7.79 -19.90 4.49
CA GLY A 217 6.88 -21.05 4.44
C GLY A 217 5.41 -20.66 4.34
N ASN A 218 4.94 -19.76 5.19
CA ASN A 218 3.52 -19.43 5.30
C ASN A 218 3.02 -18.45 4.23
N VAL A 219 3.90 -17.62 3.66
CA VAL A 219 3.51 -16.66 2.62
C VAL A 219 3.78 -17.21 1.23
N LEU A 220 4.97 -17.73 0.95
CA LEU A 220 5.33 -18.17 -0.40
C LEU A 220 4.82 -19.59 -0.72
N PHE A 221 4.72 -20.46 0.29
CA PHE A 221 4.36 -21.87 0.11
C PHE A 221 3.16 -22.34 0.98
N PRO A 222 2.01 -21.65 0.93
CA PRO A 222 0.82 -22.04 1.68
C PRO A 222 0.19 -23.32 1.10
N ARG A 223 -0.45 -24.12 1.96
CA ARG A 223 -1.12 -25.36 1.51
C ARG A 223 -2.53 -25.13 0.95
N LEU A 224 -3.17 -24.00 1.28
CA LEU A 224 -4.49 -23.58 0.80
C LEU A 224 -5.58 -24.66 0.98
N LEU A 225 -5.86 -25.00 2.24
CA LEU A 225 -6.85 -26.01 2.59
C LEU A 225 -8.28 -25.51 2.29
N PRO A 226 -9.19 -26.31 1.70
CA PRO A 226 -10.51 -25.83 1.27
C PRO A 226 -11.34 -25.16 2.38
N TRP A 227 -11.29 -25.69 3.61
CA TRP A 227 -12.00 -25.10 4.74
C TRP A 227 -11.39 -23.79 5.24
N GLU A 228 -10.07 -23.59 5.09
CA GLU A 228 -9.41 -22.32 5.41
C GLU A 228 -9.74 -21.25 4.37
N VAL A 229 -9.75 -21.63 3.09
CA VAL A 229 -10.18 -20.77 1.97
C VAL A 229 -11.64 -20.35 2.16
N ASN A 230 -12.54 -21.28 2.46
CA ASN A 230 -13.95 -20.97 2.73
C ASN A 230 -14.15 -20.08 3.97
N ALA A 231 -13.28 -20.20 4.98
CA ALA A 231 -13.31 -19.29 6.12
C ALA A 231 -12.91 -17.85 5.72
N CYS A 232 -11.94 -17.71 4.82
CA CYS A 232 -11.51 -16.40 4.31
C CYS A 232 -12.59 -15.69 3.48
N HIS A 233 -13.48 -16.42 2.79
CA HIS A 233 -14.63 -15.81 2.09
C HIS A 233 -15.54 -15.01 3.03
N LYS A 234 -15.70 -15.45 4.29
CA LYS A 234 -16.48 -14.71 5.29
C LYS A 234 -15.78 -13.42 5.72
N GLU A 235 -14.45 -13.45 5.80
CA GLU A 235 -13.66 -12.26 6.14
C GLU A 235 -13.67 -11.23 5.01
N ILE A 236 -13.65 -11.66 3.75
CA ILE A 236 -13.80 -10.77 2.59
C ILE A 236 -15.13 -10.02 2.64
N LYS A 237 -16.25 -10.72 2.91
CA LYS A 237 -17.57 -10.08 3.05
C LYS A 237 -17.56 -9.00 4.13
N LYS A 238 -17.02 -9.33 5.31
CA LYS A 238 -16.88 -8.35 6.40
C LYS A 238 -15.98 -7.17 6.01
N ALA A 239 -14.88 -7.42 5.29
CA ALA A 239 -13.99 -6.36 4.81
C ALA A 239 -14.71 -5.42 3.84
N HIS A 240 -15.56 -5.95 2.97
CA HIS A 240 -16.38 -5.15 2.06
C HIS A 240 -17.45 -4.34 2.79
N GLU A 241 -18.13 -4.94 3.78
CA GLU A 241 -19.06 -4.22 4.66
C GLU A 241 -18.36 -3.08 5.42
N ARG A 242 -17.13 -3.32 5.91
CA ARG A 242 -16.31 -2.28 6.55
C ARG A 242 -15.90 -1.17 5.59
N LEU A 243 -15.51 -1.51 4.36
CA LEU A 243 -15.18 -0.51 3.33
C LEU A 243 -16.40 0.38 3.03
N LYS A 244 -17.59 -0.20 2.89
CA LYS A 244 -18.83 0.58 2.68
C LYS A 244 -19.15 1.49 3.86
N ALA A 245 -18.80 1.08 5.08
CA ALA A 245 -19.00 1.89 6.28
C ALA A 245 -17.95 3.03 6.41
N ASP A 246 -16.72 2.80 5.93
CA ASP A 246 -15.66 3.82 5.85
C ASP A 246 -15.74 4.59 4.52
N THR A 247 -16.50 5.69 4.53
CA THR A 247 -16.73 6.47 3.32
C THR A 247 -15.49 7.09 2.72
N ASP A 248 -14.46 7.39 3.52
CA ASP A 248 -13.23 8.02 3.03
C ASP A 248 -12.46 7.03 2.14
N GLN A 249 -12.30 5.80 2.62
CA GLN A 249 -11.68 4.74 1.82
C GLN A 249 -12.53 4.37 0.61
N TYR A 250 -13.85 4.31 0.77
CA TYR A 250 -14.76 3.97 -0.32
C TYR A 250 -14.70 5.00 -1.46
N VAL A 251 -14.71 6.30 -1.15
CA VAL A 251 -14.60 7.35 -2.18
C VAL A 251 -13.22 7.33 -2.85
N SER A 252 -12.15 7.03 -2.10
CA SER A 252 -10.81 6.83 -2.70
C SER A 252 -10.80 5.67 -3.69
N GLU A 253 -11.47 4.55 -3.36
CA GLU A 253 -11.60 3.41 -4.25
C GLU A 253 -12.41 3.76 -5.51
N LEU A 254 -13.54 4.48 -5.35
CA LEU A 254 -14.33 4.98 -6.46
C LEU A 254 -13.54 5.95 -7.36
N LEU A 255 -12.69 6.79 -6.77
CA LEU A 255 -11.83 7.70 -7.52
C LEU A 255 -10.86 6.92 -8.42
N HIS A 256 -10.23 5.85 -7.91
CA HIS A 256 -9.31 5.04 -8.71
C HIS A 256 -10.04 4.33 -9.85
N GLN A 257 -11.18 3.71 -9.56
CA GLN A 257 -12.01 3.04 -10.57
C GLN A 257 -12.47 4.00 -11.67
N THR A 258 -12.84 5.23 -11.32
CA THR A 258 -13.27 6.24 -12.29
C THR A 258 -12.13 6.85 -13.07
N ALA A 259 -10.98 7.09 -12.43
CA ALA A 259 -9.83 7.71 -13.07
C ALA A 259 -9.22 6.84 -14.18
N TYR A 260 -9.10 5.53 -13.92
CA TYR A 260 -8.41 4.59 -14.82
C TYR A 260 -9.36 3.62 -15.55
N HIS A 261 -10.63 3.53 -15.16
CA HIS A 261 -11.69 2.76 -15.84
C HIS A 261 -11.35 1.33 -16.28
N ASN A 262 -11.65 0.33 -15.45
CA ASN A 262 -11.47 -1.11 -15.75
C ASN A 262 -10.10 -1.47 -16.37
N ASN A 263 -9.07 -0.69 -16.06
CA ASN A 263 -7.72 -0.84 -16.57
C ASN A 263 -6.76 -0.75 -15.41
N THR A 264 -5.92 -1.79 -15.22
CA THR A 264 -4.78 -1.81 -14.30
C THR A 264 -5.07 -1.18 -12.94
N LEU A 265 -4.69 0.08 -12.73
CA LEU A 265 -4.88 0.81 -11.46
C LEU A 265 -6.35 1.07 -11.10
N GLY A 266 -7.25 0.99 -12.07
CA GLY A 266 -8.70 1.09 -11.90
C GLY A 266 -9.36 -0.23 -11.47
N ASN A 267 -8.62 -1.34 -11.42
CA ASN A 267 -9.12 -2.58 -10.84
C ASN A 267 -9.42 -2.36 -9.35
N ALA A 268 -10.45 -3.05 -8.86
CA ALA A 268 -10.87 -2.96 -7.48
C ALA A 268 -9.77 -3.49 -6.55
N LEU A 269 -9.45 -2.76 -5.49
CA LEU A 269 -8.48 -3.24 -4.49
C LEU A 269 -9.06 -4.38 -3.64
N LEU A 270 -10.32 -4.23 -3.25
CA LEU A 270 -11.05 -5.26 -2.50
C LEU A 270 -11.95 -6.06 -3.43
N ALA A 271 -11.97 -7.37 -3.18
CA ALA A 271 -12.86 -8.28 -3.88
C ALA A 271 -14.34 -7.94 -3.70
N ASN A 272 -15.09 -7.87 -4.80
CA ASN A 272 -16.53 -7.64 -4.80
C ASN A 272 -17.32 -8.87 -4.28
N GLU A 273 -18.37 -8.66 -3.49
CA GLU A 273 -19.18 -9.70 -2.81
C GLU A 273 -19.95 -10.67 -3.73
N GLY A 274 -19.88 -10.50 -5.05
CA GLY A 274 -20.65 -11.26 -6.05
C GLY A 274 -19.91 -12.47 -6.62
N ARG A 275 -19.87 -12.56 -7.96
CA ARG A 275 -19.28 -13.68 -8.74
C ARG A 275 -17.85 -14.04 -8.33
N ALA A 276 -17.08 -13.09 -7.78
CA ALA A 276 -15.69 -13.30 -7.36
C ALA A 276 -15.54 -14.38 -6.29
N LEU A 277 -16.50 -14.54 -5.36
CA LEU A 277 -16.39 -15.50 -4.25
C LEU A 277 -16.39 -16.97 -4.72
N GLU A 278 -17.15 -17.30 -5.76
CA GLU A 278 -17.16 -18.66 -6.32
C GLU A 278 -15.86 -18.99 -7.05
N HIS A 279 -15.17 -17.96 -7.57
CA HIS A 279 -13.88 -18.09 -8.25
C HIS A 279 -12.68 -18.14 -7.29
N PHE A 280 -12.87 -17.85 -6.01
CA PHE A 280 -11.80 -17.90 -5.01
C PHE A 280 -11.57 -19.32 -4.49
N THR A 281 -11.11 -20.19 -5.38
CA THR A 281 -10.69 -21.56 -5.06
C THR A 281 -9.19 -21.61 -4.73
N GLY A 282 -8.76 -22.64 -3.99
CA GLY A 282 -7.34 -22.83 -3.68
C GLY A 282 -6.46 -23.00 -4.93
N ASP A 283 -7.03 -23.50 -6.03
CA ASP A 283 -6.30 -23.68 -7.28
C ASP A 283 -6.07 -22.35 -8.00
N ASN A 284 -7.08 -21.48 -8.05
CA ASN A 284 -6.95 -20.14 -8.65
C ASN A 284 -6.00 -19.25 -7.84
N ILE A 285 -6.05 -19.33 -6.51
CA ILE A 285 -5.10 -18.64 -5.63
C ILE A 285 -3.67 -19.14 -5.90
N ARG A 286 -3.48 -20.47 -6.04
CA ARG A 286 -2.17 -21.04 -6.35
C ARG A 286 -1.68 -20.61 -7.72
N GLU A 287 -2.54 -20.57 -8.72
CA GLU A 287 -2.19 -20.10 -10.07
C GLU A 287 -1.73 -18.63 -10.04
N TYR A 288 -2.47 -17.77 -9.35
CA TYR A 288 -2.09 -16.37 -9.15
C TYR A 288 -0.71 -16.25 -8.47
N MET A 289 -0.48 -17.02 -7.40
CA MET A 289 0.82 -17.04 -6.72
C MET A 289 1.94 -17.53 -7.64
N MET A 290 1.72 -18.58 -8.44
CA MET A 290 2.71 -19.08 -9.39
C MET A 290 3.06 -18.06 -10.49
N LYS A 291 2.14 -17.14 -10.82
CA LYS A 291 2.39 -16.05 -11.78
C LYS A 291 3.15 -14.88 -11.17
N HIS A 292 2.92 -14.55 -9.89
CA HIS A 292 3.36 -13.27 -9.31
C HIS A 292 4.40 -13.38 -8.18
N PHE A 293 4.45 -14.49 -7.45
CA PHE A 293 5.27 -14.67 -6.24
C PHE A 293 6.66 -15.26 -6.53
N SER A 294 7.19 -15.04 -7.74
CA SER A 294 8.57 -15.43 -8.06
C SER A 294 9.58 -14.74 -7.14
N ALA A 295 10.68 -15.43 -6.84
CA ALA A 295 11.72 -14.94 -5.94
C ALA A 295 12.34 -13.62 -6.44
N GLU A 296 12.58 -13.48 -7.75
CA GLU A 296 13.13 -12.25 -8.37
C GLU A 296 12.23 -11.01 -8.20
N ARG A 297 10.91 -11.23 -8.16
CA ARG A 297 9.90 -10.18 -7.92
C ARG A 297 9.65 -9.90 -6.44
N SER A 298 10.40 -10.56 -5.56
CA SER A 298 10.27 -10.42 -4.12
C SER A 298 11.52 -9.77 -3.52
N VAL A 299 11.31 -8.93 -2.51
CA VAL A 299 12.37 -8.29 -1.73
C VAL A 299 12.12 -8.58 -0.25
N PHE A 300 13.10 -9.19 0.41
CA PHE A 300 13.07 -9.42 1.85
C PHE A 300 13.87 -8.33 2.56
N VAL A 301 13.23 -7.60 3.45
CA VAL A 301 13.79 -6.46 4.18
C VAL A 301 13.89 -6.81 5.66
N GLY A 302 15.07 -6.68 6.25
CA GLY A 302 15.30 -6.83 7.68
C GLY A 302 15.78 -5.54 8.32
N ILE A 303 14.96 -4.95 9.20
CA ILE A 303 15.33 -3.80 10.01
C ILE A 303 15.76 -4.30 11.39
N ASN A 304 16.92 -3.83 11.81
CA ASN A 304 17.55 -4.16 13.08
C ASN A 304 17.97 -5.64 13.22
N VAL A 305 18.52 -6.18 12.14
CA VAL A 305 18.96 -7.57 12.01
C VAL A 305 20.33 -7.60 11.36
N ASP A 306 21.19 -8.52 11.81
CA ASP A 306 22.48 -8.75 11.15
C ASP A 306 22.28 -9.30 9.73
N HIS A 307 23.01 -8.74 8.77
CA HIS A 307 22.81 -9.07 7.36
C HIS A 307 23.19 -10.51 7.01
N ASP A 308 24.30 -10.99 7.58
CA ASP A 308 24.83 -12.30 7.26
C ASP A 308 23.95 -13.38 7.91
N GLU A 309 23.47 -13.12 9.12
CA GLU A 309 22.46 -13.94 9.79
C GLU A 309 21.16 -14.03 8.99
N LEU A 310 20.61 -12.90 8.52
CA LEU A 310 19.38 -12.89 7.73
C LEU A 310 19.56 -13.67 6.41
N CYS A 311 20.66 -13.46 5.70
CA CYS A 311 20.97 -14.17 4.47
C CYS A 311 21.09 -15.68 4.70
N LYS A 312 21.75 -16.08 5.80
CA LYS A 312 21.91 -17.48 6.20
C LYS A 312 20.56 -18.17 6.45
N TRP A 313 19.68 -17.54 7.21
CA TRP A 313 18.37 -18.13 7.51
C TRP A 313 17.45 -18.17 6.30
N LEU A 314 17.42 -17.12 5.48
CA LEU A 314 16.63 -17.13 4.24
C LEU A 314 17.13 -18.21 3.27
N MET A 315 18.45 -18.34 3.09
CA MET A 315 19.03 -19.43 2.30
C MET A 315 18.56 -20.81 2.80
N ARG A 316 18.61 -21.04 4.12
CA ARG A 316 18.14 -22.30 4.74
C ARG A 316 16.65 -22.52 4.52
N SER A 317 15.81 -21.48 4.59
CA SER A 317 14.37 -21.60 4.35
C SER A 317 14.07 -22.09 2.93
N PHE A 318 14.85 -21.71 1.93
CA PHE A 318 14.70 -22.19 0.55
C PHE A 318 15.34 -23.56 0.27
N ALA A 319 15.96 -24.22 1.26
CA ALA A 319 16.53 -25.56 1.06
C ALA A 319 15.45 -26.62 0.79
N GLU A 320 14.27 -26.49 1.39
CA GLU A 320 13.14 -27.42 1.22
C GLU A 320 12.13 -26.95 0.16
N TYR A 321 12.19 -25.69 -0.26
CA TYR A 321 11.23 -25.10 -1.19
C TYR A 321 11.84 -24.80 -2.55
N VAL A 322 11.14 -25.23 -3.60
CA VAL A 322 11.49 -24.86 -4.97
C VAL A 322 10.98 -23.46 -5.25
N ALA A 323 11.88 -22.54 -5.59
CA ALA A 323 11.50 -21.18 -5.96
C ALA A 323 10.58 -21.17 -7.19
N ILE A 324 9.56 -20.32 -7.15
CA ILE A 324 8.64 -20.12 -8.28
C ILE A 324 9.44 -19.46 -9.41
N PRO A 325 9.45 -20.04 -10.63
CA PRO A 325 10.19 -19.48 -11.76
C PRO A 325 9.65 -18.10 -12.12
N ASN A 326 10.54 -17.18 -12.48
CA ASN A 326 10.12 -15.88 -12.98
C ASN A 326 9.64 -16.02 -14.42
N LEU A 327 8.33 -15.86 -14.63
CA LEU A 327 7.73 -15.82 -15.94
C LEU A 327 7.70 -14.38 -16.48
N PRO A 328 8.02 -14.17 -17.76
CA PRO A 328 7.83 -12.86 -18.39
C PRO A 328 6.33 -12.52 -18.39
N ARG A 329 6.01 -11.30 -17.99
CA ARG A 329 4.64 -10.79 -17.90
C ARG A 329 4.56 -9.47 -18.65
N GLU A 330 3.46 -9.26 -19.35
CA GLU A 330 3.11 -7.94 -19.88
C GLU A 330 2.61 -7.05 -18.74
N GLU A 331 3.21 -5.87 -18.59
CA GLU A 331 2.81 -4.88 -17.61
C GLU A 331 2.17 -3.71 -18.35
N PRO A 332 0.85 -3.76 -18.59
CA PRO A 332 0.17 -2.69 -19.29
C PRO A 332 0.33 -1.39 -18.50
N LYS A 333 0.58 -0.31 -19.24
CA LYS A 333 0.62 1.04 -18.68
C LYS A 333 -0.81 1.46 -18.33
N PRO A 334 -1.02 2.10 -17.17
CA PRO A 334 -2.31 2.67 -16.84
C PRO A 334 -2.64 3.78 -17.83
N ILE A 335 -3.92 3.89 -18.16
CA ILE A 335 -4.43 4.95 -19.04
C ILE A 335 -5.43 5.72 -18.19
N TYR A 336 -5.10 6.97 -17.86
CA TYR A 336 -6.07 7.86 -17.23
C TYR A 336 -7.12 8.30 -18.26
N THR A 337 -8.36 7.90 -18.02
CA THR A 337 -9.52 8.31 -18.84
C THR A 337 -10.22 9.52 -18.23
N GLY A 338 -10.02 9.74 -16.92
CA GLY A 338 -10.91 10.57 -16.13
C GLY A 338 -12.32 9.98 -16.06
N GLY A 339 -13.24 10.72 -15.44
CA GLY A 339 -14.62 10.26 -15.31
C GLY A 339 -15.40 11.06 -14.28
N TYR A 340 -16.65 10.66 -14.10
CA TYR A 340 -17.53 11.17 -13.05
C TYR A 340 -18.39 10.02 -12.55
N LYS A 341 -18.41 9.81 -11.24
CA LYS A 341 -19.29 8.87 -10.58
C LYS A 341 -19.90 9.55 -9.36
N LEU A 342 -21.21 9.37 -9.23
CA LEU A 342 -22.00 9.85 -8.10
C LEU A 342 -22.72 8.63 -7.53
N GLU A 343 -22.60 8.43 -6.23
CA GLU A 343 -23.41 7.47 -5.49
C GLU A 343 -24.22 8.24 -4.45
N GLU A 344 -25.54 8.24 -4.62
CA GLU A 344 -26.46 8.90 -3.72
C GLU A 344 -26.86 7.93 -2.60
N ASN A 345 -26.60 8.33 -1.35
CA ASN A 345 -27.07 7.63 -0.18
C ASN A 345 -27.81 8.62 0.72
N ALA A 346 -29.13 8.51 0.76
CA ALA A 346 -30.00 9.41 1.53
C ALA A 346 -29.80 9.29 3.05
N ASP A 347 -29.22 8.19 3.52
CA ASP A 347 -28.96 7.95 4.93
C ASP A 347 -27.66 8.62 5.43
N MET A 348 -26.84 9.17 4.51
CA MET A 348 -25.59 9.84 4.86
C MET A 348 -25.82 11.33 5.14
N PRO A 349 -25.41 11.84 6.33
CA PRO A 349 -25.60 13.25 6.68
C PRO A 349 -24.64 14.20 5.95
N VAL A 350 -23.53 13.67 5.44
CA VAL A 350 -22.44 14.42 4.80
C VAL A 350 -22.22 13.93 3.37
N CYS A 351 -21.74 14.83 2.52
CA CYS A 351 -21.30 14.55 1.16
C CYS A 351 -19.77 14.55 1.11
N ASN A 352 -19.22 13.46 0.60
CA ASN A 352 -17.79 13.25 0.40
C ASN A 352 -17.46 13.37 -1.09
N ILE A 353 -16.53 14.24 -1.43
CA ILE A 353 -16.19 14.56 -2.83
C ILE A 353 -14.67 14.46 -2.99
N ALA A 354 -14.22 13.64 -3.94
CA ALA A 354 -12.83 13.57 -4.36
C ALA A 354 -12.67 14.04 -5.81
N ILE A 355 -11.72 14.95 -6.05
CA ILE A 355 -11.35 15.43 -7.39
C ILE A 355 -9.87 15.15 -7.58
N GLY A 356 -9.51 14.34 -8.57
CA GLY A 356 -8.12 13.91 -8.82
C GLY A 356 -7.70 13.98 -10.28
N PHE A 357 -6.44 14.33 -10.50
CA PHE A 357 -5.78 14.45 -11.79
C PHE A 357 -4.58 13.49 -11.87
N GLU A 358 -4.24 13.08 -13.08
CA GLU A 358 -3.08 12.20 -13.36
C GLU A 358 -1.75 12.92 -13.10
N THR A 359 -0.77 12.15 -12.63
CA THR A 359 0.65 12.52 -12.49
C THR A 359 1.53 11.38 -13.02
N GLU A 360 2.83 11.61 -13.21
CA GLU A 360 3.72 10.68 -13.94
C GLU A 360 4.33 9.53 -13.08
N GLY A 361 4.07 9.47 -11.77
CA GLY A 361 4.51 8.37 -10.90
C GLY A 361 5.88 8.53 -10.21
N TRP A 362 6.35 7.45 -9.57
CA TRP A 362 7.58 7.40 -8.75
C TRP A 362 8.87 7.74 -9.51
N ASN A 363 8.93 7.46 -10.81
CA ASN A 363 10.13 7.65 -11.61
C ASN A 363 10.22 9.05 -12.25
N SER A 364 9.22 9.90 -12.05
CA SER A 364 9.19 11.24 -12.64
C SER A 364 10.00 12.25 -11.82
N ALA A 365 10.58 13.23 -12.53
CA ALA A 365 11.20 14.40 -11.91
C ALA A 365 10.16 15.26 -11.13
N ASP A 366 8.88 15.13 -11.48
CA ASP A 366 7.78 15.88 -10.87
C ASP A 366 7.33 15.31 -9.51
N LEU A 367 7.84 14.14 -9.09
CA LEU A 367 7.50 13.52 -7.81
C LEU A 367 7.71 14.47 -6.62
N VAL A 368 8.90 15.09 -6.55
CA VAL A 368 9.26 16.00 -5.46
C VAL A 368 8.40 17.27 -5.50
N PRO A 369 8.27 18.00 -6.64
CA PRO A 369 7.35 19.12 -6.77
C PRO A 369 5.91 18.81 -6.35
N VAL A 370 5.34 17.67 -6.78
CA VAL A 370 3.96 17.29 -6.43
C VAL A 370 3.82 16.99 -4.92
N THR A 371 4.85 16.43 -4.29
CA THR A 371 4.86 16.17 -2.85
C THR A 371 4.94 17.47 -2.04
N VAL A 372 5.74 18.44 -2.50
CA VAL A 372 5.78 19.79 -1.92
C VAL A 372 4.43 20.48 -2.08
N LEU A 373 3.81 20.36 -3.27
CA LEU A 373 2.48 20.92 -3.55
C LEU A 373 1.41 20.32 -2.62
N GLN A 374 1.43 19.00 -2.39
CA GLN A 374 0.55 18.34 -1.42
C GLN A 374 0.73 18.92 -0.01
N THR A 375 1.99 19.12 0.41
CA THR A 375 2.31 19.64 1.74
C THR A 375 1.86 21.09 1.91
N LEU A 376 2.05 21.92 0.87
CA LEU A 376 1.63 23.33 0.83
C LEU A 376 0.10 23.48 0.88
N LEU A 377 -0.62 22.68 0.09
CA LEU A 377 -2.08 22.63 0.15
C LEU A 377 -2.56 22.14 1.52
N GLY A 378 -1.95 21.05 2.00
CA GLY A 378 -2.21 20.44 3.29
C GLY A 378 -3.69 20.17 3.52
N GLY A 379 -4.24 20.80 4.56
CA GLY A 379 -5.62 20.66 4.99
C GLY A 379 -5.78 19.89 6.29
N GLY A 380 -6.98 19.35 6.51
CA GLY A 380 -7.33 18.59 7.71
C GLY A 380 -8.83 18.61 7.98
N GLY A 381 -9.21 18.11 9.15
CA GLY A 381 -10.56 18.25 9.69
C GLY A 381 -10.72 19.51 10.54
N SER A 382 -11.89 20.13 10.48
CA SER A 382 -12.26 21.32 11.29
C SER A 382 -12.21 21.07 12.80
N PHE A 383 -12.27 19.80 13.24
CA PHE A 383 -12.21 19.40 14.65
C PHE A 383 -10.83 18.86 15.10
N SER A 384 -9.73 19.22 14.42
CA SER A 384 -8.40 18.76 14.82
C SER A 384 -7.95 19.41 16.15
N THR A 385 -7.98 18.66 17.26
CA THR A 385 -7.58 19.10 18.61
C THR A 385 -6.06 19.09 18.84
N GLY A 386 -5.28 19.40 17.80
CA GLY A 386 -3.83 19.41 17.85
C GLY A 386 -3.18 20.71 18.30
N GLY A 387 -1.96 20.58 18.82
CA GLY A 387 -1.06 21.74 18.95
C GLY A 387 -0.51 22.22 17.59
N PRO A 388 0.26 23.31 17.59
CA PRO A 388 0.93 23.85 16.41
C PRO A 388 1.79 22.80 15.69
N GLY A 389 1.89 22.91 14.36
CA GLY A 389 2.71 22.03 13.51
C GLY A 389 1.94 20.97 12.71
N LYS A 390 0.62 20.85 12.90
CA LYS A 390 -0.24 19.90 12.14
C LYS A 390 -0.71 20.41 10.76
N GLY A 391 -0.20 21.55 10.29
CA GLY A 391 -0.63 22.14 9.02
C GLY A 391 -1.79 23.14 9.12
N MET A 392 -2.03 23.75 10.29
CA MET A 392 -3.08 24.78 10.47
C MET A 392 -2.86 26.04 9.62
N HIS A 393 -1.62 26.28 9.17
CA HIS A 393 -1.26 27.39 8.27
C HIS A 393 -1.18 26.94 6.80
N SER A 394 -1.56 25.70 6.49
CA SER A 394 -1.65 25.26 5.10
C SER A 394 -2.79 25.97 4.38
N ARG A 395 -2.67 26.05 3.06
CA ARG A 395 -3.56 26.86 2.23
C ARG A 395 -5.02 26.42 2.32
N LEU A 396 -5.29 25.11 2.29
CA LEU A 396 -6.66 24.59 2.41
C LEU A 396 -7.23 24.85 3.80
N TYR A 397 -6.40 24.79 4.84
CA TYR A 397 -6.85 25.10 6.20
C TYR A 397 -7.28 26.58 6.32
N LEU A 398 -6.46 27.50 5.82
CA LEU A 398 -6.73 28.94 5.91
C LEU A 398 -7.84 29.42 4.97
N ASN A 399 -7.85 28.94 3.72
CA ASN A 399 -8.78 29.41 2.69
C ASN A 399 -10.11 28.67 2.70
N VAL A 400 -10.12 27.37 3.04
CA VAL A 400 -11.33 26.54 3.01
C VAL A 400 -11.92 26.42 4.41
N LEU A 401 -11.22 25.78 5.34
CA LEU A 401 -11.78 25.42 6.66
C LEU A 401 -12.10 26.65 7.52
N ASN A 402 -11.19 27.62 7.59
CA ASN A 402 -11.42 28.83 8.39
C ASN A 402 -12.52 29.75 7.82
N GLN A 403 -12.74 29.73 6.49
CA GLN A 403 -13.68 30.63 5.83
C GLN A 403 -15.07 30.01 5.63
N ASN A 404 -15.16 28.67 5.62
CA ASN A 404 -16.39 27.94 5.30
C ASN A 404 -16.76 26.99 6.44
N PRO A 405 -17.63 27.40 7.39
CA PRO A 405 -18.00 26.58 8.54
C PRO A 405 -18.80 25.31 8.16
N ASN A 406 -19.34 25.25 6.94
CA ASN A 406 -20.09 24.11 6.42
C ASN A 406 -19.21 22.98 5.88
N VAL A 407 -17.88 23.20 5.84
CA VAL A 407 -16.89 22.20 5.46
C VAL A 407 -16.37 21.53 6.74
N GLU A 408 -16.55 20.22 6.84
CA GLU A 408 -16.07 19.44 7.98
C GLU A 408 -14.60 19.03 7.81
N SER A 409 -14.20 18.71 6.58
CA SER A 409 -12.85 18.28 6.26
C SER A 409 -12.48 18.67 4.83
N CYS A 410 -11.24 19.09 4.62
CA CYS A 410 -10.69 19.34 3.30
C CYS A 410 -9.19 19.05 3.32
N MET A 411 -8.73 18.16 2.45
CA MET A 411 -7.34 17.71 2.40
C MET A 411 -6.86 17.48 0.97
N ALA A 412 -5.60 17.78 0.71
CA ALA A 412 -4.93 17.38 -0.53
C ALA A 412 -4.33 15.98 -0.38
N PHE A 413 -4.47 15.16 -1.42
CA PHE A 413 -3.88 13.82 -1.49
C PHE A 413 -2.95 13.70 -2.69
N ASN A 414 -1.96 12.84 -2.53
CA ASN A 414 -1.00 12.50 -3.56
C ASN A 414 -0.70 10.99 -3.49
N THR A 415 -1.20 10.23 -4.45
CA THR A 415 -1.01 8.78 -4.55
C THR A 415 -0.15 8.48 -5.76
N GLN A 416 1.04 7.94 -5.55
CA GLN A 416 2.01 7.69 -6.62
C GLN A 416 2.18 6.19 -6.85
N TYR A 417 2.22 5.79 -8.13
CA TYR A 417 2.48 4.44 -8.62
C TYR A 417 3.72 4.45 -9.53
N SER A 418 4.18 3.27 -9.96
CA SER A 418 5.46 3.14 -10.67
C SER A 418 5.58 3.98 -11.97
N ASP A 419 4.46 4.16 -12.68
CA ASP A 419 4.37 4.82 -13.99
C ASP A 419 3.18 5.79 -14.14
N SER A 420 2.43 6.04 -13.06
CA SER A 420 1.32 7.01 -12.99
C SER A 420 1.06 7.41 -11.54
N GLY A 421 0.18 8.36 -11.30
CA GLY A 421 -0.27 8.74 -9.96
C GLY A 421 -1.53 9.59 -10.01
N LEU A 422 -2.15 9.80 -8.86
CA LEU A 422 -3.29 10.69 -8.68
C LEU A 422 -2.96 11.78 -7.67
N PHE A 423 -3.15 13.02 -8.08
CA PHE A 423 -3.05 14.19 -7.21
C PHE A 423 -4.38 14.92 -7.19
N GLY A 424 -4.83 15.35 -6.01
CA GLY A 424 -6.16 15.93 -5.91
C GLY A 424 -6.53 16.46 -4.55
N MET A 425 -7.82 16.78 -4.43
CA MET A 425 -8.43 17.27 -3.19
C MET A 425 -9.61 16.39 -2.81
N TYR A 426 -9.73 16.14 -1.51
CA TYR A 426 -10.85 15.48 -0.87
C TYR A 426 -11.54 16.47 0.06
N ILE A 427 -12.85 16.65 -0.11
CA ILE A 427 -13.66 17.59 0.68
C ILE A 427 -14.93 16.90 1.19
N THR A 428 -15.22 17.13 2.47
CA THR A 428 -16.39 16.62 3.18
C THR A 428 -17.15 17.79 3.79
N GLY A 429 -18.47 17.81 3.60
CA GLY A 429 -19.35 18.81 4.19
C GLY A 429 -20.82 18.41 4.09
N TYR A 430 -21.72 19.32 4.44
CA TYR A 430 -23.16 19.02 4.41
C TYR A 430 -23.69 18.78 3.00
N GLY A 431 -24.51 17.74 2.82
CA GLY A 431 -25.00 17.33 1.49
C GLY A 431 -25.84 18.38 0.76
N GLN A 432 -26.53 19.26 1.50
CA GLN A 432 -27.32 20.36 0.91
C GLN A 432 -26.46 21.39 0.17
N GLU A 433 -25.17 21.48 0.50
CA GLU A 433 -24.23 22.43 -0.10
C GLU A 433 -23.25 21.77 -1.08
N ALA A 434 -23.51 20.54 -1.53
CA ALA A 434 -22.61 19.82 -2.43
C ALA A 434 -22.14 20.64 -3.66
N PRO A 435 -23.01 21.40 -4.37
CA PRO A 435 -22.55 22.25 -5.48
C PRO A 435 -21.51 23.30 -5.04
N ARG A 436 -21.73 23.90 -3.87
CA ARG A 436 -20.82 24.91 -3.29
C ARG A 436 -19.49 24.29 -2.88
N LEU A 437 -19.49 23.08 -2.33
CA LEU A 437 -18.26 22.35 -1.99
C LEU A 437 -17.39 22.11 -3.23
N VAL A 438 -18.00 21.72 -4.35
CA VAL A 438 -17.30 21.56 -5.63
C VAL A 438 -16.72 22.88 -6.10
N ASP A 439 -17.50 23.97 -6.07
CA ASP A 439 -17.02 25.30 -6.47
C ASP A 439 -15.82 25.76 -5.63
N ILE A 440 -15.86 25.54 -4.31
CA ILE A 440 -14.74 25.86 -3.40
C ILE A 440 -13.49 25.07 -3.79
N ALA A 441 -13.61 23.75 -3.97
CA ALA A 441 -12.50 22.88 -4.33
C ALA A 441 -11.88 23.29 -5.69
N LEU A 442 -12.71 23.51 -6.71
CA LEU A 442 -12.26 23.92 -8.04
C LEU A 442 -11.61 25.30 -8.03
N ASN A 443 -12.12 26.24 -7.23
CA ASN A 443 -11.52 27.56 -7.09
C ASN A 443 -10.12 27.49 -6.46
N GLU A 444 -9.91 26.69 -5.41
CA GLU A 444 -8.57 26.53 -4.84
C GLU A 444 -7.61 25.83 -5.80
N LEU A 445 -8.06 24.79 -6.51
CA LEU A 445 -7.27 24.15 -7.57
C LEU A 445 -6.89 25.13 -8.69
N HIS A 446 -7.78 26.04 -9.07
CA HIS A 446 -7.49 27.04 -10.09
C HIS A 446 -6.45 28.08 -9.65
N LYS A 447 -6.45 28.43 -8.35
CA LYS A 447 -5.50 29.39 -7.79
C LYS A 447 -4.10 28.80 -7.57
N LEU A 448 -3.87 27.51 -7.84
CA LEU A 448 -2.56 26.87 -7.73
C LEU A 448 -1.48 27.48 -8.64
N ASN A 449 -1.89 28.27 -9.62
CA ASN A 449 -0.98 28.95 -10.55
C ASN A 449 -0.19 30.09 -9.90
N SER A 450 -0.57 30.49 -8.69
CA SER A 450 0.06 31.55 -7.93
C SER A 450 0.26 31.10 -6.49
N PHE A 451 1.50 31.21 -6.02
CA PHE A 451 1.91 30.98 -4.65
C PHE A 451 2.80 32.15 -4.20
N THR A 452 2.72 32.49 -2.92
CA THR A 452 3.63 33.48 -2.33
C THR A 452 4.94 32.81 -1.92
N PRO A 453 6.07 33.53 -1.80
CA PRO A 453 7.32 32.94 -1.30
C PRO A 453 7.26 32.48 0.17
N GLU A 454 6.26 32.92 0.93
CA GLU A 454 6.03 32.51 2.33
C GLU A 454 5.28 31.17 2.41
N GLU A 455 4.48 30.85 1.39
CA GLU A 455 3.86 29.53 1.18
C GLU A 455 4.89 28.55 0.62
#